data_AF-A0AAW2ZP12-F1
#
_entry.id   AF-A0AAW2ZP12-F1
#
_cell.length_a   1.000
_cell.length_b   1.000
_cell.length_c   1.000
_cell.angle_alpha   90.00
_cell.angle_beta   90.00
_cell.angle_gamma   90.00
#
_symmetry.space_group_name_H-M   'P 1'
#
loop_
_entity.id
_entity.type
_entity.pdbx_description
1 polymer ?
#
loop_
_entity_poly.entity_id
_entity_poly.type
_entity_poly.pdbx_seq_one_letter_code
_entity_poly.pdbx_strand_id
1 'polypeptide(L)'
;MCYVVLKIPTGILIILTIVMGGFLFVWSIIQAPDLEQTSLNMMFNNNNQTDFHPCKQQPGFQEYHPMRFYFEGDPTALYCGWPIWITVIRIIITIVMIIVSCVIGLTLLAHKWWVFVMSSLLQLIFGVLSLGVFIVDAYYSGTASVFCNKGMPGADLQGRKIRCDMSYFLGTIGADVIFSLFAISGSILALVTSRPKFWARRADPHREIILDQKLADIRKEHKERREEEEKSKPKGFVWDE
;
A
#
# COMPACT_ATOMS: atom_id res chain seq x y z
N MET A 1 -8.01 8.17 31.58
CA MET A 1 -6.58 8.43 31.25
C MET A 1 -6.00 7.49 30.17
N CYS A 2 -6.39 6.21 30.06
CA CYS A 2 -5.85 5.28 29.04
C CYS A 2 -6.07 5.71 27.57
N TYR A 3 -7.06 6.55 27.29
CA TYR A 3 -7.42 6.95 25.92
C TYR A 3 -6.46 7.95 25.27
N VAL A 4 -5.71 8.72 26.07
CA VAL A 4 -4.70 9.67 25.56
C VAL A 4 -3.40 8.93 25.25
N VAL A 5 -3.07 7.91 26.05
CA VAL A 5 -1.85 7.11 25.92
C VAL A 5 -1.83 6.29 24.63
N LEU A 6 -2.98 5.86 24.10
CA LEU A 6 -3.04 5.10 22.84
C LEU A 6 -3.06 5.95 21.55
N LYS A 7 -3.30 7.26 21.61
CA LYS A 7 -3.29 8.11 20.40
C LYS A 7 -1.88 8.44 19.92
N ILE A 8 -0.95 8.59 20.85
CA ILE A 8 0.45 8.91 20.59
C ILE A 8 1.14 7.82 19.73
N PRO A 9 1.06 6.51 20.08
CA PRO A 9 1.73 5.48 19.28
C PRO A 9 1.14 5.33 17.87
N THR A 10 -0.19 5.45 17.71
CA THR A 10 -0.82 5.40 16.38
C THR A 10 -0.40 6.58 15.51
N GLY A 11 -0.32 7.78 16.07
CA GLY A 11 0.17 8.97 15.35
C GLY A 11 1.63 8.82 14.91
N ILE A 12 2.51 8.32 15.79
CA ILE A 12 3.92 8.07 15.47
C ILE A 12 4.05 7.04 14.34
N LEU A 13 3.31 5.93 14.39
CA LEU A 13 3.34 4.89 13.36
C LEU A 13 2.89 5.43 11.99
N ILE A 14 1.87 6.29 11.95
CA ILE A 14 1.42 6.92 10.70
C ILE A 14 2.51 7.83 10.13
N ILE A 15 3.12 8.67 10.96
CA ILE A 15 4.21 9.56 10.52
C ILE A 15 5.39 8.75 10.00
N LEU A 16 5.79 7.69 10.72
CA LEU A 16 6.86 6.80 10.27
C LEU A 16 6.52 6.12 8.95
N THR A 17 5.27 5.68 8.76
CA THR A 17 4.80 5.10 7.49
C THR A 17 4.90 6.12 6.36
N ILE A 18 4.49 7.37 6.57
CA ILE A 18 4.58 8.42 5.55
C ILE A 18 6.04 8.74 5.20
N VAL A 19 6.92 8.89 6.20
CA VAL A 19 8.34 9.19 5.98
C VAL A 19 9.03 8.04 5.23
N MET A 20 8.80 6.80 5.66
CA MET A 20 9.36 5.61 4.99
C MET A 20 8.80 5.43 3.58
N GLY A 21 7.49 5.65 3.40
CA GLY A 21 6.87 5.61 2.08
C GLY A 21 7.44 6.68 1.14
N GLY A 22 7.65 7.90 1.63
CA GLY A 22 8.30 8.98 0.87
C GLY A 22 9.72 8.62 0.45
N PHE A 23 10.50 8.04 1.38
CA PHE A 23 11.84 7.53 1.07
C PHE A 23 11.79 6.44 -0.01
N LEU A 24 10.93 5.43 0.14
CA LEU A 24 10.76 4.34 -0.83
C LEU A 24 10.30 4.84 -2.21
N PHE A 25 9.44 5.85 -2.25
CA PHE A 25 9.00 6.48 -3.49
C PHE A 25 10.16 7.12 -4.24
N VAL A 26 10.95 7.97 -3.56
CA VAL A 26 12.13 8.61 -4.16
C VAL A 26 13.14 7.56 -4.60
N TRP A 27 13.38 6.55 -3.75
CA TRP A 27 14.31 5.47 -4.05
C TRP A 27 13.86 4.64 -5.26
N SER A 28 12.56 4.35 -5.39
CA SER A 28 12.00 3.62 -6.54
C SER A 28 12.12 4.40 -7.85
N ILE A 29 12.03 5.73 -7.80
CA ILE A 29 12.25 6.59 -8.98
C ILE A 29 13.71 6.56 -9.41
N ILE A 30 14.65 6.65 -8.45
CA ILE A 30 16.09 6.59 -8.74
C ILE A 30 16.43 5.24 -9.40
N GLN A 31 15.78 4.16 -8.97
CA GLN A 31 16.00 2.81 -9.50
C GLN A 31 15.25 2.51 -10.80
N ALA A 32 14.47 3.46 -11.33
CA ALA A 32 13.77 3.23 -12.59
C ALA A 32 14.79 3.09 -13.73
N PRO A 33 14.69 2.01 -14.54
CA PRO A 33 15.73 1.62 -15.48
C PRO A 33 16.06 2.67 -16.55
N ASP A 34 15.16 3.62 -16.83
CA ASP A 34 15.36 4.68 -17.83
C ASP A 34 15.86 6.01 -17.24
N LEU A 35 15.73 6.25 -15.92
CA LEU A 35 16.19 7.51 -15.30
C LEU A 35 17.71 7.54 -15.11
N GLU A 36 18.31 6.42 -14.68
CA GLU A 36 19.77 6.33 -14.52
C GLU A 36 20.50 6.40 -15.88
N GLN A 37 19.90 5.89 -16.96
CA GLN A 37 20.47 5.93 -18.32
C GLN A 37 20.71 7.35 -18.82
N THR A 38 19.81 8.28 -18.50
CA THR A 38 19.94 9.69 -18.93
C THR A 38 21.13 10.38 -18.25
N SER A 39 21.44 10.00 -17.00
CA SER A 39 22.57 10.58 -16.25
C SER A 39 23.93 10.05 -16.68
N LEU A 40 24.02 8.77 -17.08
CA LEU A 40 25.27 8.15 -17.51
C LEU A 40 25.68 8.61 -18.92
N ASN A 41 24.71 8.80 -19.81
CA ASN A 41 24.95 9.34 -21.16
C ASN A 41 25.42 10.80 -21.14
N MET A 42 25.13 11.56 -20.07
CA MET A 42 25.72 12.89 -19.88
C MET A 42 27.19 12.84 -19.43
N MET A 43 27.64 11.76 -18.78
CA MET A 43 29.06 11.62 -18.37
C MET A 43 29.97 11.06 -19.46
N PHE A 44 29.41 10.36 -20.45
CA PHE A 44 30.13 9.76 -21.58
C PHE A 44 29.90 10.47 -22.91
N ASN A 45 29.72 11.80 -22.89
CA ASN A 45 29.71 12.61 -24.11
C ASN A 45 31.15 12.87 -24.60
N ASN A 46 31.86 11.80 -24.97
CA ASN A 46 33.09 11.87 -25.73
C ASN A 46 32.99 10.91 -26.92
N ASN A 47 32.70 11.52 -28.06
CA ASN A 47 32.68 11.05 -29.44
C ASN A 47 33.27 9.65 -29.70
N ASN A 48 32.46 8.80 -30.34
CA ASN A 48 32.74 7.49 -30.96
C ASN A 48 32.52 6.20 -30.16
N GLN A 49 32.07 6.22 -28.91
CA GLN A 49 31.65 4.99 -28.23
C GLN A 49 30.16 4.76 -28.45
N THR A 50 29.84 3.81 -29.31
CA THR A 50 28.48 3.30 -29.53
C THR A 50 27.86 2.90 -28.20
N ASP A 51 26.60 3.31 -27.97
CA ASP A 51 25.76 3.04 -26.80
C ASP A 51 25.66 1.54 -26.49
N PHE A 52 26.70 0.96 -25.90
CA PHE A 52 26.71 -0.43 -25.49
C PHE A 52 25.94 -0.53 -24.17
N HIS A 53 24.65 -0.88 -24.28
CA HIS A 53 23.80 -1.19 -23.14
C HIS A 53 23.78 -2.70 -22.89
N PRO A 54 24.66 -3.24 -22.02
CA PRO A 54 24.72 -4.67 -21.75
C PRO A 54 23.38 -5.24 -21.29
N CYS A 55 22.62 -4.46 -20.51
CA CYS A 55 21.29 -4.84 -20.01
C CYS A 55 20.24 -5.03 -21.14
N LYS A 56 20.36 -4.30 -22.27
CA LYS A 56 19.40 -4.37 -23.39
C LYS A 56 19.91 -5.25 -24.53
N GLN A 57 21.21 -5.43 -24.69
CA GLN A 57 21.79 -6.09 -25.86
C GLN A 57 22.15 -7.57 -25.63
N GLN A 58 22.35 -8.01 -24.38
CA GLN A 58 22.66 -9.41 -24.10
C GLN A 58 21.44 -10.18 -23.57
N PRO A 59 21.05 -11.32 -24.20
CA PRO A 59 19.85 -12.08 -23.83
C PRO A 59 19.91 -12.62 -22.39
N GLY A 60 21.11 -12.94 -21.89
CA GLY A 60 21.30 -13.34 -20.50
C GLY A 60 21.23 -12.19 -19.49
N PHE A 61 21.30 -10.92 -19.93
CA PHE A 61 21.16 -9.79 -19.02
C PHE A 61 19.72 -9.28 -18.91
N GLN A 62 18.90 -9.49 -19.94
CA GLN A 62 17.48 -9.11 -19.95
C GLN A 62 16.62 -9.97 -19.00
N GLU A 63 17.03 -11.21 -18.78
CA GLU A 63 16.23 -12.18 -18.01
C GLU A 63 16.52 -12.11 -16.49
N TYR A 64 17.70 -11.63 -16.11
CA TYR A 64 18.20 -11.68 -14.74
C TYR A 64 18.35 -10.28 -14.13
N HIS A 65 17.23 -9.58 -13.96
CA HIS A 65 17.15 -8.31 -13.24
C HIS A 65 16.61 -8.50 -11.81
N PRO A 66 16.99 -7.67 -10.83
CA PRO A 66 17.91 -6.53 -10.94
C PRO A 66 19.36 -6.92 -10.60
N MET A 67 20.32 -6.16 -11.13
CA MET A 67 21.75 -6.43 -10.90
C MET A 67 22.62 -5.20 -11.09
N ARG A 68 23.70 -5.13 -10.32
CA ARG A 68 24.72 -4.09 -10.39
C ARG A 68 26.07 -4.78 -10.50
N PHE A 69 26.89 -4.34 -11.44
CA PHE A 69 28.18 -4.95 -11.69
C PHE A 69 29.24 -3.93 -12.09
N TYR A 70 30.49 -4.32 -11.92
CA TYR A 70 31.68 -3.55 -12.23
C TYR A 70 32.63 -4.39 -13.05
N PHE A 71 33.35 -3.76 -13.97
CA PHE A 71 34.50 -4.38 -14.61
C PHE A 71 35.71 -4.26 -13.70
N GLU A 72 36.48 -5.33 -13.58
CA GLU A 72 37.73 -5.30 -12.82
C GLU A 72 38.67 -4.23 -13.41
N GLY A 73 39.09 -3.28 -12.58
CA GLY A 73 39.91 -2.13 -12.98
C GLY A 73 39.13 -0.84 -13.30
N ASP A 74 37.81 -0.89 -13.44
CA ASP A 74 36.97 0.30 -13.63
C ASP A 74 36.09 0.57 -12.40
N PRO A 75 36.05 1.82 -11.90
CA PRO A 75 35.16 2.19 -10.79
C PRO A 75 33.70 2.40 -11.23
N THR A 76 33.43 2.39 -12.54
CA THR A 76 32.10 2.65 -13.08
C THR A 76 31.17 1.44 -12.88
N ALA A 77 30.15 1.64 -12.04
CA ALA A 77 29.09 0.66 -11.86
C ALA A 77 28.11 0.73 -13.02
N LEU A 78 27.76 -0.42 -13.58
CA LEU A 78 26.62 -0.58 -14.48
C LEU A 78 25.45 -1.14 -13.69
N TYR A 79 24.27 -0.57 -13.95
CA TYR A 79 23.03 -0.92 -13.26
C TYR A 79 22.03 -1.45 -14.27
N CYS A 80 21.47 -2.61 -13.96
CA CYS A 80 20.24 -3.07 -14.56
C CYS A 80 19.18 -3.07 -13.47
N GLY A 81 18.31 -2.06 -13.49
CA GLY A 81 17.23 -1.88 -12.53
C GLY A 81 16.17 -2.98 -12.62
N TRP A 82 15.13 -2.84 -11.80
CA TRP A 82 13.99 -3.76 -11.82
C TRP A 82 13.23 -3.67 -13.16
N PRO A 83 12.55 -4.76 -13.57
CA PRO A 83 11.59 -4.71 -14.68
C PRO A 83 10.60 -3.55 -14.51
N ILE A 84 10.36 -2.79 -15.57
CA ILE A 84 9.55 -1.55 -15.56
C ILE A 84 8.21 -1.78 -14.87
N TRP A 85 7.52 -2.89 -15.18
CA TRP A 85 6.22 -3.21 -14.60
C TRP A 85 6.24 -3.37 -13.08
N ILE A 86 7.32 -3.94 -12.52
CA ILE A 86 7.48 -4.11 -11.06
C ILE A 86 7.70 -2.75 -10.41
N THR A 87 8.58 -1.93 -10.99
CA THR A 87 8.82 -0.55 -10.51
C THR A 87 7.53 0.27 -10.52
N VAL A 88 6.73 0.18 -11.58
CA VAL A 88 5.45 0.88 -11.68
C VAL A 88 4.48 0.41 -10.60
N ILE A 89 4.34 -0.91 -10.39
CA ILE A 89 3.48 -1.46 -9.33
C ILE A 89 3.93 -0.96 -7.95
N ARG A 90 5.24 -0.96 -7.67
CA ARG A 90 5.80 -0.48 -6.40
C ARG A 90 5.48 1.00 -6.19
N ILE A 91 5.70 1.84 -7.20
CA ILE A 91 5.38 3.27 -7.14
C ILE A 91 3.90 3.51 -6.84
N ILE A 92 2.99 2.82 -7.55
CA ILE A 92 1.55 2.97 -7.36
C ILE A 92 1.15 2.58 -5.93
N ILE A 93 1.60 1.42 -5.45
CA ILE A 93 1.28 0.94 -4.10
C ILE A 93 1.80 1.92 -3.04
N THR A 94 3.04 2.40 -3.18
CA THR A 94 3.63 3.35 -2.23
C THR A 94 2.88 4.68 -2.21
N ILE A 95 2.49 5.23 -3.36
CA ILE A 95 1.68 6.46 -3.44
C ILE A 95 0.33 6.26 -2.75
N VAL A 96 -0.38 5.17 -3.07
CA VAL A 96 -1.69 4.89 -2.48
C VAL A 96 -1.57 4.75 -0.96
N MET A 97 -0.55 4.08 -0.47
CA MET A 97 -0.28 3.92 0.97
C MET A 97 0.02 5.24 1.66
N ILE A 98 0.77 6.15 1.05
CA ILE A 98 1.01 7.50 1.58
C ILE A 98 -0.31 8.27 1.67
N ILE A 99 -1.12 8.25 0.60
CA ILE A 99 -2.42 8.94 0.56
C ILE A 99 -3.33 8.41 1.66
N VAL A 100 -3.47 7.08 1.78
CA VAL A 100 -4.30 6.46 2.81
C VAL A 100 -3.78 6.80 4.21
N SER A 101 -2.47 6.77 4.44
CA SER A 101 -1.86 7.18 5.71
C SER A 101 -2.19 8.64 6.06
N CYS A 102 -2.13 9.56 5.09
CA CYS A 102 -2.55 10.95 5.27
C CYS A 102 -4.04 11.06 5.63
N VAL A 103 -4.92 10.31 4.95
CA VAL A 103 -6.35 10.26 5.28
C VAL A 103 -6.58 9.74 6.69
N ILE A 104 -5.85 8.72 7.13
CA ILE A 104 -5.92 8.22 8.52
C ILE A 104 -5.49 9.32 9.50
N GLY A 105 -4.39 10.03 9.22
CA GLY A 105 -3.92 11.16 10.03
C GLY A 105 -4.96 12.28 10.17
N LEU A 106 -5.58 12.69 9.05
CA LEU A 106 -6.62 13.72 9.04
C LEU A 106 -7.90 13.27 9.76
N THR A 107 -8.31 12.01 9.55
CA THR A 107 -9.54 11.47 10.17
C THR A 107 -9.40 11.23 11.67
N LEU A 108 -8.17 10.97 12.15
CA LEU A 108 -7.84 10.96 13.58
C LEU A 108 -8.12 12.32 14.23
N LEU A 109 -7.78 13.42 13.55
CA LEU A 109 -8.03 14.78 14.02
C LEU A 109 -9.51 15.17 13.91
N ALA A 110 -10.17 14.81 12.80
CA ALA A 110 -11.56 15.16 12.54
C ALA A 110 -12.60 14.30 13.28
N HIS A 111 -12.17 13.33 14.10
CA HIS A 111 -13.04 12.41 14.86
C HIS A 111 -14.07 11.61 14.04
N LYS A 112 -13.86 11.48 12.72
CA LYS A 112 -14.74 10.72 11.81
C LYS A 112 -14.44 9.22 11.88
N TRP A 113 -15.00 8.57 12.90
CA TRP A 113 -14.73 7.16 13.23
C TRP A 113 -14.95 6.18 12.06
N TRP A 114 -16.02 6.32 11.28
CA TRP A 114 -16.31 5.43 10.14
C TRP A 114 -15.22 5.49 9.07
N VAL A 115 -14.80 6.71 8.71
CA VAL A 115 -13.74 6.91 7.72
C VAL A 115 -12.42 6.37 8.25
N PHE A 116 -12.12 6.60 9.53
CA PHE A 116 -10.93 6.06 10.18
C PHE A 116 -10.85 4.52 10.11
N VAL A 117 -11.96 3.81 10.37
CA VAL A 117 -12.00 2.35 10.27
C VAL A 117 -11.82 1.88 8.83
N MET A 118 -12.53 2.48 7.87
CA MET A 118 -12.42 2.09 6.46
C MET A 118 -11.02 2.34 5.91
N SER A 119 -10.41 3.49 6.21
CA SER A 119 -9.04 3.80 5.81
C SER A 119 -8.02 2.86 6.47
N SER A 120 -8.23 2.46 7.74
CA SER A 120 -7.37 1.48 8.41
C SER A 120 -7.44 0.08 7.78
N LEU A 121 -8.64 -0.35 7.36
CA LEU A 121 -8.80 -1.61 6.61
C LEU A 121 -8.12 -1.53 5.24
N LEU A 122 -8.26 -0.40 4.55
CA LEU A 122 -7.63 -0.18 3.26
C LEU A 122 -6.09 -0.22 3.37
N GLN A 123 -5.53 0.45 4.37
CA GLN A 123 -4.10 0.43 4.67
C GLN A 123 -3.61 -0.99 4.98
N LEU A 124 -4.41 -1.80 5.68
CA LEU A 124 -4.07 -3.20 5.95
C LEU A 124 -3.98 -4.02 4.66
N ILE A 125 -4.96 -3.87 3.75
CA ILE A 125 -4.98 -4.56 2.45
C ILE A 125 -3.75 -4.19 1.63
N PHE A 126 -3.45 -2.89 1.49
CA PHE A 126 -2.28 -2.44 0.75
C PHE A 126 -0.96 -2.79 1.43
N GLY A 127 -0.91 -2.86 2.76
CA GLY A 127 0.25 -3.37 3.50
C GLY A 127 0.54 -4.84 3.18
N VAL A 128 -0.50 -5.67 3.05
CA VAL A 128 -0.35 -7.07 2.62
C VAL A 128 0.05 -7.17 1.14
N LEU A 129 -0.52 -6.34 0.26
CA LEU A 129 -0.11 -6.28 -1.14
C LEU A 129 1.35 -5.85 -1.30
N SER A 130 1.81 -4.92 -0.46
CA SER A 130 3.21 -4.49 -0.39
C SER A 130 4.15 -5.64 0.00
N LEU A 131 3.74 -6.52 0.93
CA LEU A 131 4.49 -7.76 1.19
C LEU A 131 4.54 -8.69 -0.03
N GLY A 132 3.49 -8.71 -0.85
CA GLY A 132 3.48 -9.44 -2.11
C GLY A 132 4.55 -8.92 -3.08
N VAL A 133 4.69 -7.60 -3.20
CA VAL A 133 5.76 -6.96 -4.00
C VAL A 133 7.13 -7.34 -3.47
N PHE A 134 7.32 -7.33 -2.15
CA PHE A 134 8.57 -7.80 -1.53
C PHE A 134 8.93 -9.24 -1.93
N ILE A 135 7.97 -10.17 -1.97
CA ILE A 135 8.22 -11.57 -2.36
C ILE A 135 8.70 -11.63 -3.82
N VAL A 136 8.05 -10.86 -4.69
CA VAL A 136 8.46 -10.75 -6.10
C VAL A 136 9.89 -10.19 -6.19
N ASP A 137 10.18 -9.13 -5.44
CA ASP A 137 11.51 -8.52 -5.41
C ASP A 137 12.59 -9.49 -4.92
N ALA A 138 12.32 -10.19 -3.81
CA ALA A 138 13.21 -11.20 -3.27
C ALA A 138 13.47 -12.35 -4.26
N TYR A 139 12.43 -12.76 -5.01
CA TYR A 139 12.56 -13.80 -6.04
C TYR A 139 13.51 -13.38 -7.16
N TYR A 140 13.29 -12.21 -7.76
CA TYR A 140 14.11 -11.68 -8.85
C TYR A 140 15.54 -11.34 -8.39
N SER A 141 15.72 -10.81 -7.19
CA SER A 141 17.06 -10.60 -6.63
C SER A 141 17.79 -11.92 -6.36
N GLY A 142 17.07 -12.95 -5.91
CA GLY A 142 17.60 -14.30 -5.72
C GLY A 142 18.09 -14.93 -7.03
N THR A 143 17.29 -14.85 -8.10
CA THR A 143 17.69 -15.38 -9.41
C THR A 143 18.89 -14.64 -9.98
N ALA A 144 18.93 -13.32 -9.86
CA ALA A 144 20.08 -12.50 -10.28
C ALA A 144 21.36 -12.82 -9.47
N SER A 145 21.23 -13.07 -8.16
CA SER A 145 22.36 -13.49 -7.33
C SER A 145 22.93 -14.85 -7.74
N VAL A 146 22.07 -15.84 -8.03
CA VAL A 146 22.50 -17.15 -8.52
C VAL A 146 23.18 -17.03 -9.89
N PHE A 147 22.63 -16.20 -10.78
CA PHE A 147 23.24 -15.93 -12.08
C PHE A 147 24.63 -15.31 -11.95
N CYS A 148 24.79 -14.33 -11.06
CA CYS A 148 26.08 -13.72 -10.79
C CYS A 148 27.10 -14.73 -10.20
N ASN A 149 26.69 -15.51 -9.20
CA ASN A 149 27.59 -16.46 -8.52
C ASN A 149 28.06 -17.60 -9.43
N LYS A 150 27.28 -17.93 -10.48
CA LYS A 150 27.65 -18.93 -11.49
C LYS A 150 28.65 -18.40 -12.53
N GLY A 151 29.12 -17.16 -12.39
CA GLY A 151 30.17 -16.61 -13.25
C GLY A 151 29.68 -16.13 -14.62
N MET A 152 28.37 -15.86 -14.76
CA MET A 152 27.71 -15.29 -15.95
C MET A 152 28.21 -15.87 -17.29
N PRO A 153 27.54 -16.88 -17.86
CA PRO A 153 28.00 -17.51 -19.10
C PRO A 153 28.16 -16.47 -20.23
N GLY A 154 29.39 -16.28 -20.72
CA GLY A 154 29.73 -15.27 -21.73
C GLY A 154 30.23 -13.93 -21.18
N ALA A 155 30.48 -13.80 -19.87
CA ALA A 155 30.87 -12.55 -19.21
C ALA A 155 32.33 -12.11 -19.34
N ASP A 156 33.10 -12.68 -20.27
CA ASP A 156 34.29 -12.00 -20.79
C ASP A 156 33.84 -10.93 -21.80
N LEU A 157 33.06 -9.96 -21.30
CA LEU A 157 32.77 -8.72 -22.02
C LEU A 157 34.11 -8.00 -22.18
N GLN A 158 34.74 -8.19 -23.34
CA GLN A 158 36.05 -7.63 -23.70
C GLN A 158 37.24 -8.18 -22.89
N GLY A 159 37.16 -9.42 -22.38
CA GLY A 159 38.27 -10.05 -21.64
C GLY A 159 38.49 -9.50 -20.22
N ARG A 160 37.49 -8.80 -19.66
CA ARG A 160 37.53 -8.24 -18.31
C ARG A 160 36.61 -9.03 -17.39
N LYS A 161 37.11 -9.41 -16.22
CA LYS A 161 36.29 -10.06 -15.19
C LYS A 161 35.24 -9.09 -14.67
N ILE A 162 34.03 -9.62 -14.46
CA ILE A 162 32.91 -8.87 -13.92
C ILE A 162 32.71 -9.25 -12.46
N ARG A 163 32.53 -8.24 -11.59
CA ARG A 163 32.14 -8.42 -10.19
C ARG A 163 30.75 -7.85 -9.98
N CYS A 164 29.81 -8.64 -9.47
CA CYS A 164 28.50 -8.09 -9.10
C CYS A 164 28.42 -7.71 -7.63
N ASP A 165 27.55 -6.75 -7.36
CA ASP A 165 27.25 -6.23 -6.03
C ASP A 165 25.73 -6.13 -5.88
N MET A 166 25.17 -6.90 -4.95
CA MET A 166 23.72 -6.93 -4.70
C MET A 166 23.31 -6.11 -3.47
N SER A 167 24.27 -5.48 -2.78
CA SER A 167 24.00 -4.73 -1.54
C SER A 167 22.95 -3.63 -1.71
N TYR A 168 22.98 -2.97 -2.87
CA TYR A 168 22.07 -1.89 -3.22
C TYR A 168 20.59 -2.36 -3.30
N PHE A 169 20.34 -3.56 -3.85
CA PHE A 169 18.99 -4.13 -3.96
C PHE A 169 18.51 -4.70 -2.63
N LEU A 170 19.39 -5.31 -1.85
CA LEU A 170 19.09 -5.80 -0.50
C LEU A 170 18.58 -4.69 0.42
N GLY A 171 19.16 -3.48 0.33
CA GLY A 171 18.70 -2.32 1.09
C GLY A 171 17.26 -1.93 0.74
N THR A 172 16.89 -2.02 -0.54
CA THR A 172 15.54 -1.70 -1.03
C THR A 172 14.52 -2.72 -0.53
N ILE A 173 14.84 -4.00 -0.71
CA ILE A 173 14.05 -5.13 -0.24
C ILE A 173 13.81 -5.04 1.27
N GLY A 174 14.86 -4.73 2.05
CA GLY A 174 14.75 -4.55 3.49
C GLY A 174 13.86 -3.38 3.89
N ALA A 175 13.95 -2.25 3.19
CA ALA A 175 13.11 -1.09 3.44
C ALA A 175 11.63 -1.36 3.14
N ASP A 176 11.32 -2.09 2.06
CA ASP A 176 9.95 -2.50 1.70
C ASP A 176 9.31 -3.41 2.76
N VAL A 177 10.08 -4.36 3.32
CA VAL A 177 9.62 -5.21 4.43
C VAL A 177 9.28 -4.36 5.65
N ILE A 178 10.19 -3.49 6.06
CA ILE A 178 10.02 -2.64 7.24
C ILE A 178 8.79 -1.72 7.06
N PHE A 179 8.65 -1.10 5.90
CA PHE A 179 7.49 -0.28 5.57
C PHE A 179 6.18 -1.05 5.63
N SER A 180 6.15 -2.25 5.05
CA SER A 180 4.96 -3.11 5.07
C SER A 180 4.57 -3.53 6.49
N LEU A 181 5.55 -3.88 7.33
CA LEU A 181 5.32 -4.20 8.74
C LEU A 181 4.77 -3.01 9.53
N PHE A 182 5.29 -1.80 9.30
CA PHE A 182 4.76 -0.60 9.94
C PHE A 182 3.33 -0.31 9.51
N ALA A 183 3.02 -0.44 8.23
CA ALA A 183 1.67 -0.23 7.75
C ALA A 183 0.68 -1.26 8.31
N ILE A 184 1.05 -2.54 8.36
CA ILE A 184 0.20 -3.61 8.91
C ILE A 184 -0.01 -3.39 10.42
N SER A 185 1.07 -3.21 11.18
CA SER A 185 1.00 -3.00 12.63
C SER A 185 0.24 -1.72 12.99
N GLY A 186 0.46 -0.62 12.26
CA GLY A 186 -0.29 0.63 12.41
C GLY A 186 -1.78 0.45 12.14
N SER A 187 -2.14 -0.31 11.11
CA SER A 187 -3.54 -0.61 10.77
C SER A 187 -4.22 -1.48 11.83
N ILE A 188 -3.54 -2.52 12.31
CA ILE A 188 -4.05 -3.39 13.38
C ILE A 188 -4.25 -2.57 14.65
N LEU A 189 -3.26 -1.75 15.05
CA LEU A 189 -3.36 -0.91 16.23
C LEU A 189 -4.51 0.09 16.10
N ALA A 190 -4.65 0.75 14.94
CA ALA A 190 -5.77 1.64 14.64
C ALA A 190 -7.12 0.93 14.81
N LEU A 191 -7.29 -0.27 14.26
CA LEU A 191 -8.52 -1.05 14.41
C LEU A 191 -8.80 -1.45 15.86
N VAL A 192 -7.79 -1.92 16.59
CA VAL A 192 -7.93 -2.28 18.02
C VAL A 192 -8.36 -1.07 18.86
N THR A 193 -7.75 0.10 18.62
CA THR A 193 -8.11 1.34 19.34
C THR A 193 -9.54 1.80 19.06
N SER A 194 -10.10 1.41 17.91
CA SER A 194 -11.44 1.81 17.49
C SER A 194 -12.57 0.96 18.08
N ARG A 195 -12.27 -0.26 18.59
CA ARG A 195 -13.25 -1.20 19.16
C ARG A 195 -14.11 -0.64 20.30
N PRO A 196 -13.58 0.07 21.32
CA PRO A 196 -14.38 0.50 22.47
C PRO A 196 -15.53 1.45 22.06
N LYS A 197 -15.31 2.29 21.04
CA LYS A 197 -16.32 3.23 20.53
C LYS A 197 -17.41 2.56 19.69
N PHE A 198 -17.13 1.39 19.11
CA PHE A 198 -18.14 0.62 18.37
C PHE A 198 -19.12 -0.04 19.33
N TRP A 199 -18.61 -0.69 20.38
CA TRP A 199 -19.43 -1.34 21.40
C TRP A 199 -20.18 -0.31 22.26
N ALA A 200 -19.55 0.81 22.63
CA ALA A 200 -20.22 1.88 23.37
C ALA A 200 -21.37 2.55 22.58
N ARG A 201 -21.28 2.67 21.25
CA ARG A 201 -22.38 3.20 20.42
C ARG A 201 -23.52 2.22 20.18
N ARG A 202 -23.25 0.91 20.24
CA ARG A 202 -24.30 -0.12 20.25
C ARG A 202 -24.97 -0.23 21.60
N ALA A 203 -24.22 -0.01 22.67
CA ALA A 203 -24.70 -0.08 24.04
C ALA A 203 -25.25 1.26 24.57
N ASP A 204 -25.65 2.19 23.69
CA ASP A 204 -26.24 3.46 24.12
C ASP A 204 -27.76 3.25 24.30
N PRO A 205 -28.24 2.99 25.54
CA PRO A 205 -29.62 2.58 25.79
C PRO A 205 -30.61 3.68 25.40
N HIS A 206 -30.18 4.94 25.39
CA HIS A 206 -31.00 6.06 24.95
C HIS A 206 -31.40 5.97 23.47
N ARG A 207 -30.58 5.37 22.62
CA ARG A 207 -30.89 5.25 21.19
C ARG A 207 -31.91 4.15 20.92
N GLU A 208 -31.89 3.07 21.70
CA GLU A 208 -32.96 2.07 21.70
C GLU A 208 -34.27 2.66 22.21
N ILE A 209 -34.25 3.40 23.33
CA ILE A 209 -35.46 4.04 23.88
C ILE A 209 -36.09 5.01 22.86
N ILE A 210 -35.29 5.82 22.16
CA ILE A 210 -35.81 6.74 21.13
C ILE A 210 -36.39 5.99 19.93
N LEU A 211 -35.78 4.87 19.54
CA LEU A 211 -36.26 4.06 18.41
C LEU A 211 -37.57 3.35 18.76
N ASP A 212 -37.65 2.78 19.96
CA ASP A 212 -38.86 2.13 20.49
C ASP A 212 -40.00 3.13 20.66
N GLN A 213 -39.71 4.35 21.12
CA GLN A 213 -40.70 5.40 21.26
C GLN A 213 -41.24 5.84 19.89
N LYS A 214 -40.37 6.00 18.88
CA LYS A 214 -40.82 6.25 17.49
C LYS A 214 -41.64 5.09 16.90
N LEU A 215 -41.27 3.85 17.20
CA LEU A 215 -42.01 2.66 16.77
C LEU A 215 -43.39 2.58 17.44
N ALA A 216 -43.50 2.97 18.71
CA ALA A 216 -44.76 3.04 19.43
C ALA A 216 -45.69 4.11 18.84
N ASP A 217 -45.17 5.29 18.51
CA ASP A 217 -45.93 6.37 17.89
C ASP A 217 -46.48 5.96 16.51
N ILE A 218 -45.65 5.35 15.65
CA ILE A 218 -46.07 4.83 14.35
C ILE A 218 -47.16 3.76 14.49
N ARG A 219 -47.03 2.88 15.48
CA ARG A 219 -48.03 1.82 15.74
C ARG A 219 -49.37 2.41 16.19
N LYS A 220 -49.33 3.49 16.97
CA LYS A 220 -50.53 4.20 17.43
C LYS A 220 -51.23 4.89 16.27
N GLU A 221 -50.48 5.59 15.43
CA GLU A 221 -51.00 6.25 14.23
C GLU A 221 -51.65 5.26 13.24
N HIS A 222 -51.03 4.10 13.04
CA HIS A 222 -51.62 3.02 12.21
C HIS A 222 -52.91 2.45 12.80
N LYS A 223 -53.04 2.39 14.14
CA LYS A 223 -54.24 1.91 14.80
C LYS A 223 -55.39 2.91 14.66
N GLU A 224 -55.10 4.20 14.86
CA GLU A 224 -56.08 5.28 14.70
C GLU A 224 -56.62 5.34 13.26
N ARG A 225 -55.76 5.21 12.24
CA ARG A 225 -56.23 5.14 10.83
C ARG A 225 -57.15 3.95 10.54
N ARG A 226 -56.87 2.77 11.11
CA ARG A 226 -57.75 1.59 10.91
C ARG A 226 -59.12 1.78 11.54
N GLU A 227 -59.18 2.42 12.71
CA GLU A 227 -60.44 2.71 13.39
C GLU A 227 -61.28 3.75 12.60
N GLU A 228 -60.64 4.72 11.95
CA GLU A 228 -61.30 5.66 11.04
C GLU A 228 -61.78 4.99 9.73
N GLU A 229 -60.99 4.08 9.16
CA GLU A 229 -61.39 3.28 8.00
C GLU A 229 -62.57 2.35 8.32
N GLU A 230 -62.62 1.73 9.52
CA GLU A 230 -63.76 0.91 9.93
C GLU A 230 -65.03 1.73 10.18
N LYS A 231 -64.91 2.94 10.73
CA LYS A 231 -66.06 3.85 10.91
C LYS A 231 -66.60 4.41 9.60
N SER A 232 -65.75 4.57 8.59
CA SER A 232 -66.16 5.08 7.27
C SER A 232 -66.64 3.99 6.32
N LYS A 233 -66.52 2.69 6.67
CA LYS A 233 -67.17 1.63 5.90
C LYS A 233 -68.69 1.78 5.97
N PRO A 234 -69.38 1.92 4.83
CA PRO A 234 -70.84 1.97 4.83
C PRO A 234 -71.37 0.68 5.45
N LYS A 235 -72.26 0.80 6.45
CA LYS A 235 -72.97 -0.35 7.01
C LYS A 235 -73.63 -1.07 5.84
N GLY A 236 -73.24 -2.34 5.65
CA GLY A 236 -73.69 -3.16 4.55
C GLY A 236 -75.19 -3.02 4.38
N PHE A 237 -75.58 -2.72 3.14
CA PHE A 237 -76.97 -2.71 2.72
C PHE A 237 -77.57 -4.08 3.06
N VAL A 238 -78.48 -4.09 4.03
CA VAL A 238 -79.31 -5.27 4.33
C VAL A 238 -80.33 -5.32 3.21
N TRP A 239 -80.25 -6.36 2.37
CA TRP A 239 -81.30 -6.69 1.43
C TRP A 239 -82.35 -7.47 2.20
N ASP A 240 -83.50 -6.83 2.47
CA ASP A 240 -84.69 -7.53 2.92
C ASP A 240 -85.35 -8.18 1.69
N GLU A 241 -85.46 -9.52 1.70
CA GLU A 241 -86.27 -10.31 0.76
C GLU A 241 -87.75 -10.29 1.12
#